data_AF-A0A9D6DYM3-F1
#
_entry.id   AF-A0A9D6DYM3-F1
#
_cell.length_a   1.000
_cell.length_b   1.000
_cell.length_c   1.000
_cell.angle_alpha   90.00
_cell.angle_beta   90.00
_cell.angle_gamma   90.00
#
_symmetry.space_group_name_H-M   'P 1'
#
loop_
_entity.id
_entity.type
_entity.pdbx_description
1 polymer ?
#
loop_
_entity_poly.entity_id
_entity_poly.type
_entity_poly.pdbx_seq_one_letter_code
_entity_poly.pdbx_strand_id
1 'polypeptide(L)'
;MMRTSEKKFTPGIGVLFRRFFQCTIQPHIIWAVTEWNTEKHHNDAAQSLMKTRRDDRIASILFGPGPYFEIFCNEALRLRVGEYSDKWRFVIVAHGLVNARAGAKLLRLQRDRVLIVADRIDWLRLYHNRYHPDEFVAFLGFRDEKTFHAVCDVEGFRLEEYLLTGLRNPLGMSYLAGYNQFICSPLSLFSKKP
;
A
#
# COMPACT_ATOMS: atom_id res chain seq x y z
N MET A 1 11.72 18.76 -3.15
CA MET A 1 11.36 20.01 -2.43
C MET A 1 9.86 20.25 -2.66
N MET A 2 9.00 20.03 -1.65
CA MET A 2 7.54 20.21 -1.75
C MET A 2 7.16 21.70 -1.78
N ARG A 3 6.24 22.10 -2.68
CA ARG A 3 5.74 23.48 -2.79
C ARG A 3 4.86 23.87 -1.60
N THR A 4 4.78 25.18 -1.35
CA THR A 4 4.11 25.86 -0.23
C THR A 4 2.61 25.55 -0.08
N SER A 5 1.95 25.11 -1.16
CA SER A 5 0.52 24.76 -1.19
C SER A 5 0.23 23.44 -0.48
N GLU A 6 1.07 22.40 -0.67
CA GLU A 6 0.93 21.11 0.02
C GLU A 6 1.20 21.24 1.52
N LYS A 7 2.24 22.00 1.90
CA LYS A 7 2.58 22.27 3.31
C LYS A 7 1.47 23.02 4.07
N LYS A 8 0.68 23.85 3.37
CA LYS A 8 -0.47 24.56 3.96
C LYS A 8 -1.73 23.68 4.06
N PHE A 9 -1.85 22.65 3.23
CA PHE A 9 -3.05 21.81 3.17
C PHE A 9 -3.01 20.61 4.14
N THR A 10 -1.83 20.10 4.51
CA THR A 10 -1.67 18.82 5.22
C THR A 10 -2.01 18.87 6.72
N PRO A 11 -1.54 19.83 7.53
CA PRO A 11 -1.83 19.84 8.96
C PRO A 11 -3.23 20.34 9.29
N GLY A 12 -3.77 21.29 8.51
CA GLY A 12 -5.06 21.94 8.78
C GLY A 12 -6.29 21.06 8.57
N ILE A 13 -6.17 19.97 7.80
CA ILE A 13 -7.25 18.99 7.54
C ILE A 13 -6.95 17.62 8.16
N GLY A 14 -5.87 17.49 8.94
CA GLY A 14 -5.54 16.26 9.67
C GLY A 14 -4.91 15.13 8.85
N VAL A 15 -4.22 15.40 7.73
CA VAL A 15 -3.40 14.40 7.03
C VAL A 15 -2.02 14.33 7.67
N LEU A 16 -1.63 13.14 8.14
CA LEU A 16 -0.32 12.88 8.76
C LEU A 16 0.72 12.44 7.72
N PHE A 17 0.31 11.61 6.77
CA PHE A 17 1.18 11.08 5.73
C PHE A 17 0.35 10.84 4.46
N ARG A 18 0.95 11.08 3.29
CA ARG A 18 0.31 10.75 2.01
C ARG A 18 1.34 10.42 0.94
N ARG A 19 1.17 9.31 0.24
CA ARG A 19 1.99 8.92 -0.91
C ARG A 19 1.16 8.27 -2.00
N PHE A 20 1.60 8.46 -3.24
CA PHE A 20 0.98 7.94 -4.44
C PHE A 20 1.95 7.03 -5.18
N PHE A 21 1.43 5.95 -5.75
CA PHE A 21 2.19 4.95 -6.48
C PHE A 21 1.43 4.63 -7.77
N GLN A 22 2.06 4.84 -8.92
CA GLN A 22 1.48 4.52 -10.21
C GLN A 22 1.96 3.15 -10.66
N CYS A 23 1.04 2.27 -11.05
CA CYS A 23 1.38 0.96 -11.59
C CYS A 23 2.10 1.10 -12.94
N THR A 24 3.15 0.33 -13.16
CA THR A 24 3.96 0.40 -14.39
C THR A 24 3.28 -0.28 -15.57
N ILE A 25 2.67 -1.45 -15.34
CA ILE A 25 1.98 -2.24 -16.37
C ILE A 25 0.59 -1.66 -16.68
N GLN A 26 -0.12 -1.19 -15.64
CA GLN A 26 -1.47 -0.64 -15.74
C GLN A 26 -1.47 0.82 -15.27
N PRO A 27 -0.95 1.78 -16.06
CA PRO A 27 -0.70 3.16 -15.60
C PRO A 27 -1.94 3.95 -15.22
N HIS A 28 -3.14 3.46 -15.55
CA HIS A 28 -4.41 4.02 -15.09
C HIS A 28 -4.74 3.63 -13.64
N ILE A 29 -4.05 2.64 -13.06
CA ILE A 29 -4.19 2.24 -11.66
C ILE A 29 -3.17 3.01 -10.83
N ILE A 30 -3.68 3.72 -9.83
CA ILE A 30 -2.86 4.45 -8.86
C ILE A 30 -3.30 4.07 -7.47
N TRP A 31 -2.33 3.65 -6.68
CA TRP A 31 -2.48 3.42 -5.27
C TRP A 31 -2.11 4.67 -4.49
N ALA A 32 -2.89 4.99 -3.47
CA ALA A 32 -2.56 6.04 -2.52
C ALA A 32 -2.62 5.48 -1.10
N VAL A 33 -1.59 5.77 -0.32
CA VAL A 33 -1.62 5.56 1.14
C VAL A 33 -1.77 6.93 1.77
N THR A 34 -2.84 7.11 2.53
CA THR A 34 -3.10 8.34 3.28
C THR A 34 -3.35 8.00 4.73
N GLU A 35 -2.51 8.53 5.63
CA GLU A 35 -2.70 8.43 7.06
C GLU A 35 -3.37 9.71 7.56
N TRP A 36 -4.44 9.52 8.31
CA TRP A 36 -5.24 10.59 8.87
C TRP A 36 -5.10 10.59 10.39
N ASN A 37 -5.15 11.78 10.98
CA ASN A 37 -5.16 11.94 12.43
C ASN A 37 -6.38 11.28 13.06
N THR A 38 -7.55 11.43 12.43
CA THR A 38 -8.76 10.70 12.79
C THR A 38 -9.62 10.43 11.56
N GLU A 39 -10.54 9.49 11.66
CA GLU A 39 -11.55 9.24 10.61
C GLU A 39 -12.48 10.44 10.39
N LYS A 40 -12.72 11.25 11.43
CA LYS A 40 -13.45 12.52 11.28
C LYS A 40 -12.73 13.46 10.32
N HIS A 41 -11.41 13.62 10.45
CA HIS A 41 -10.63 14.46 9.54
C HIS A 41 -10.71 13.97 8.09
N HIS A 42 -10.68 12.65 7.88
CA HIS A 42 -10.93 12.05 6.58
C HIS A 42 -12.34 12.42 6.06
N ASN A 43 -13.38 12.19 6.86
CA ASN A 43 -14.77 12.42 6.45
C ASN A 43 -15.05 13.90 6.18
N ASP A 44 -14.51 14.80 7.00
CA ASP A 44 -14.61 16.24 6.81
C ASP A 44 -13.89 16.67 5.52
N ALA A 45 -12.71 16.10 5.24
CA ALA A 45 -12.00 16.32 3.99
C ALA A 45 -12.78 15.77 2.79
N ALA A 46 -13.33 14.56 2.86
CA ALA A 46 -14.14 13.96 1.81
C ALA A 46 -15.43 14.76 1.55
N GLN A 47 -16.12 15.23 2.59
CA GLN A 47 -17.30 16.09 2.47
C GLN A 47 -16.95 17.47 1.91
N SER A 48 -15.82 18.03 2.33
CA SER A 48 -15.30 19.28 1.75
C SER A 48 -14.99 19.08 0.27
N LEU A 49 -14.27 18.02 -0.10
CA LEU A 49 -13.95 17.64 -1.48
C LEU A 49 -15.21 17.38 -2.33
N MET A 50 -16.25 16.76 -1.75
CA MET A 50 -17.54 16.57 -2.43
C MET A 50 -18.33 17.87 -2.59
N LYS A 51 -18.21 18.84 -1.66
CA LYS A 51 -18.80 20.18 -1.79
C LYS A 51 -18.00 21.06 -2.76
N THR A 52 -16.69 20.95 -2.75
CA THR A 52 -15.77 21.51 -3.75
C THR A 52 -15.41 20.44 -4.78
N ARG A 53 -16.37 20.05 -5.65
CA ARG A 53 -16.14 19.24 -6.88
C ARG A 53 -15.20 19.94 -7.91
N ARG A 54 -14.24 20.72 -7.43
CA ARG A 54 -13.17 21.36 -8.19
C ARG A 54 -11.78 20.88 -7.78
N ASP A 55 -11.57 20.19 -6.66
CA ASP A 55 -10.20 19.82 -6.24
C ASP A 55 -9.90 18.32 -6.22
N ASP A 56 -10.92 17.49 -6.47
CA ASP A 56 -10.69 16.17 -7.07
C ASP A 56 -10.08 16.28 -8.47
N ARG A 57 -9.81 17.50 -8.96
CA ARG A 57 -9.07 17.81 -10.19
C ARG A 57 -7.72 17.11 -10.28
N ILE A 58 -7.01 16.77 -9.20
CA ILE A 58 -5.73 16.06 -9.39
C ILE A 58 -5.95 14.60 -9.81
N ALA A 59 -6.92 13.91 -9.20
CA ALA A 59 -7.30 12.55 -9.62
C ALA A 59 -8.14 12.56 -10.91
N SER A 60 -9.09 13.49 -11.04
CA SER A 60 -10.02 13.58 -12.17
C SER A 60 -9.45 14.27 -13.43
N ILE A 61 -8.52 15.23 -13.32
CA ILE A 61 -7.84 15.82 -14.51
C ILE A 61 -6.81 14.83 -15.07
N LEU A 62 -6.09 14.09 -14.22
CA LEU A 62 -5.04 13.20 -14.70
C LEU A 62 -5.55 11.81 -15.13
N PHE A 63 -6.62 11.29 -14.51
CA PHE A 63 -7.04 9.89 -14.67
C PHE A 63 -8.46 9.70 -15.21
N GLY A 64 -9.21 10.79 -15.43
CA GLY A 64 -10.60 10.75 -15.90
C GLY A 64 -11.60 10.28 -14.83
N PRO A 65 -12.90 10.16 -15.17
CA PRO A 65 -13.93 9.61 -14.28
C PRO A 65 -13.76 8.08 -14.16
N GLY A 66 -12.70 7.64 -13.47
CA GLY A 66 -12.47 6.24 -13.13
C GLY A 66 -13.16 5.85 -11.82
N PRO A 67 -13.34 4.54 -11.57
CA PRO A 67 -13.81 4.05 -10.27
C PRO A 67 -12.78 4.40 -9.19
N TYR A 68 -13.17 5.28 -8.26
CA TYR A 68 -12.44 5.54 -7.03
C TYR A 68 -12.85 4.51 -5.98
N PHE A 69 -11.87 3.80 -5.41
CA PHE A 69 -12.10 2.82 -4.34
C PHE A 69 -11.20 3.16 -3.16
N GLU A 70 -11.79 3.16 -1.97
CA GLU A 70 -11.10 3.46 -0.72
C GLU A 70 -11.26 2.30 0.26
N ILE A 71 -10.16 1.92 0.91
CA ILE A 71 -10.14 0.88 1.93
C ILE A 71 -9.69 1.53 3.24
N PHE A 72 -10.59 1.54 4.23
CA PHE A 72 -10.26 1.99 5.57
C PHE A 72 -9.46 0.92 6.28
N CYS A 73 -8.18 1.19 6.49
CA CYS A 73 -7.26 0.19 7.03
C CYS A 73 -6.73 0.54 8.41
N ASN A 74 -6.35 -0.50 9.15
CA ASN A 74 -5.44 -0.41 10.29
C ASN A 74 -4.08 -0.99 9.87
N GLU A 75 -2.98 -0.30 10.18
CA GLU A 75 -1.64 -0.82 9.95
C GLU A 75 -1.33 -1.96 10.94
N ALA A 76 -0.81 -3.07 10.42
CA ALA A 76 -0.27 -4.14 11.23
C ALA A 76 1.14 -3.78 11.71
N LEU A 77 1.24 -2.94 12.75
CA LEU A 77 2.51 -2.38 13.26
C LEU A 77 3.59 -3.42 13.57
N ARG A 78 3.20 -4.66 13.92
CA ARG A 78 4.13 -5.76 14.20
C ARG A 78 4.68 -6.44 12.93
N LEU A 79 4.26 -5.98 11.75
CA LEU A 79 4.62 -6.49 10.42
C LEU A 79 5.24 -5.39 9.56
N ARG A 80 5.72 -4.31 10.18
CA ARG A 80 6.38 -3.20 9.49
C ARG A 80 7.88 -3.41 9.42
N VAL A 81 8.49 -2.99 8.30
CA VAL A 81 9.95 -2.94 8.13
C VAL A 81 10.33 -1.56 7.60
N GLY A 82 11.40 -0.98 8.15
CA GLY A 82 11.95 0.31 7.73
C GLY A 82 10.96 1.48 7.80
N GLU A 83 11.38 2.61 7.23
CA GLU A 83 10.57 3.80 7.04
C GLU A 83 10.46 4.14 5.56
N TYR A 84 9.38 4.83 5.18
CA TYR A 84 9.24 5.30 3.82
C TYR A 84 10.36 6.30 3.47
N SER A 85 10.89 6.19 2.24
CA SER A 85 11.90 7.08 1.69
C SER A 85 11.60 7.39 0.23
N ASP A 86 11.85 8.63 -0.19
CA ASP A 86 11.71 9.04 -1.59
C ASP A 86 12.74 8.37 -2.53
N LYS A 87 13.66 7.56 -1.96
CA LYS A 87 14.63 6.75 -2.69
C LYS A 87 14.04 5.47 -3.27
N TRP A 88 12.88 5.02 -2.80
CA TRP A 88 12.22 3.82 -3.32
C TRP A 88 11.73 4.10 -4.74
N ARG A 89 12.16 3.31 -5.73
CA ARG A 89 11.71 3.47 -7.13
C ARG A 89 10.91 2.29 -7.63
N PHE A 90 11.00 1.16 -6.93
CA PHE A 90 10.33 -0.07 -7.26
C PHE A 90 9.48 -0.49 -6.07
N VAL A 91 8.16 -0.43 -6.22
CA VAL A 91 7.21 -0.71 -5.15
C VAL A 91 6.29 -1.83 -5.60
N ILE A 92 6.26 -2.93 -4.86
CA ILE A 92 5.25 -3.98 -5.02
C ILE A 92 4.05 -3.61 -4.16
N VAL A 93 2.88 -3.53 -4.77
CA VAL A 93 1.60 -3.44 -4.06
C VAL A 93 0.90 -4.78 -4.19
N ALA A 94 0.57 -5.39 -3.07
CA ALA A 94 -0.16 -6.65 -3.01
C ALA A 94 -1.51 -6.43 -2.33
N HIS A 95 -2.59 -6.82 -2.98
CA HIS A 95 -3.95 -6.73 -2.44
C HIS A 95 -4.58 -8.12 -2.44
N GLY A 96 -5.10 -8.57 -1.32
CA GLY A 96 -5.60 -9.92 -1.21
C GLY A 96 -6.68 -10.10 -0.17
N LEU A 97 -7.36 -11.24 -0.29
CA LEU A 97 -8.37 -11.75 0.64
C LEU A 97 -7.87 -13.05 1.24
N VAL A 98 -7.98 -13.18 2.56
CA VAL A 98 -7.60 -14.38 3.31
C VAL A 98 -8.84 -15.13 3.76
N ASN A 99 -8.69 -16.42 4.05
CA ASN A 99 -9.78 -17.19 4.59
C ASN A 99 -10.10 -16.74 6.04
N ALA A 100 -11.36 -16.38 6.29
CA ALA A 100 -11.88 -15.98 7.60
C ALA A 100 -11.48 -16.91 8.76
N ARG A 101 -11.35 -18.22 8.49
CA ARG A 101 -11.01 -19.23 9.51
C ARG A 101 -9.51 -19.30 9.81
N ALA A 102 -8.67 -18.57 9.07
CA ALA A 102 -7.21 -18.65 9.13
C ALA A 102 -6.54 -17.44 9.78
N GLY A 103 -7.28 -16.35 10.08
CA GLY A 103 -6.73 -15.04 10.44
C GLY A 103 -5.66 -15.08 11.55
N ALA A 104 -5.90 -15.76 12.67
CA ALA A 104 -4.94 -15.82 13.77
C ALA A 104 -3.64 -16.59 13.41
N LYS A 105 -3.79 -17.69 12.65
CA LYS A 105 -2.66 -18.50 12.19
C LYS A 105 -1.84 -17.76 11.14
N LEU A 106 -2.52 -17.07 10.22
CA LEU A 106 -1.94 -16.22 9.20
C LEU A 106 -1.07 -15.13 9.81
N LEU A 107 -1.62 -14.35 10.75
CA LEU A 107 -0.89 -13.25 11.37
C LEU A 107 0.37 -13.73 12.09
N ARG A 108 0.32 -14.89 12.75
CA ARG A 108 1.51 -15.49 13.37
C ARG A 108 2.57 -15.85 12.32
N LEU A 109 2.17 -16.54 11.26
CA LEU A 109 3.10 -16.96 10.20
C LEU A 109 3.70 -15.76 9.46
N GLN A 110 2.91 -14.72 9.19
CA GLN A 110 3.41 -13.48 8.61
C GLN A 110 4.46 -12.82 9.50
N ARG A 111 4.27 -12.83 10.82
CA ARG A 111 5.27 -12.29 11.76
C ARG A 111 6.56 -13.07 11.69
N ASP A 112 6.47 -14.39 11.77
CA ASP A 112 7.64 -15.26 11.74
C ASP A 112 8.41 -15.09 10.42
N ARG A 113 7.68 -15.02 9.29
CA ARG A 113 8.28 -14.83 7.96
C ARG A 113 8.90 -13.45 7.79
N VAL A 114 8.23 -12.38 8.24
CA VAL A 114 8.82 -11.02 8.21
C VAL A 114 10.14 -11.01 8.98
N LEU A 115 10.24 -11.65 10.14
CA LEU A 115 11.49 -11.72 10.89
C LEU A 115 12.63 -12.39 10.09
N ILE A 116 12.32 -13.38 9.25
CA ILE A 116 13.30 -14.11 8.43
C ILE A 116 13.85 -13.24 7.29
N VAL A 117 13.04 -12.33 6.73
CA VAL A 117 13.39 -11.55 5.54
C VAL A 117 13.49 -10.04 5.79
N ALA A 118 13.34 -9.58 7.03
CA ALA A 118 13.32 -8.16 7.36
C ALA A 118 14.61 -7.44 6.97
N ASP A 119 15.75 -8.13 7.01
CA ASP A 119 17.06 -7.61 6.60
C ASP A 119 17.21 -7.48 5.07
N ARG A 120 16.31 -8.11 4.30
CA ARG A 120 16.29 -8.10 2.84
C ARG A 120 15.32 -7.08 2.25
N ILE A 121 14.50 -6.45 3.10
CA ILE A 121 13.42 -5.54 2.67
C ILE A 121 13.72 -4.14 3.18
N ASP A 122 13.78 -3.17 2.27
CA ASP A 122 14.02 -1.77 2.65
C ASP A 122 12.79 -1.15 3.35
N TRP A 123 11.58 -1.47 2.86
CA TRP A 123 10.33 -0.92 3.36
C TRP A 123 9.19 -1.93 3.22
N LEU A 124 8.49 -2.21 4.31
CA LEU A 124 7.25 -3.01 4.34
C LEU A 124 6.19 -2.28 5.16
N ARG A 125 4.99 -2.13 4.59
CA ARG A 125 3.77 -1.77 5.33
C ARG A 125 2.68 -2.75 4.96
N LEU A 126 2.05 -3.36 5.97
CA LEU A 126 0.88 -4.22 5.79
C LEU A 126 -0.30 -3.59 6.49
N TYR A 127 -1.41 -3.54 5.78
CA TYR A 127 -2.67 -2.94 6.20
C TYR A 127 -3.76 -3.99 6.12
N HIS A 128 -4.60 -4.07 7.14
CA HIS A 128 -5.84 -4.86 7.09
C HIS A 128 -7.04 -3.93 7.04
N ASN A 129 -8.02 -4.26 6.21
CA ASN A 129 -9.27 -3.52 6.18
C ASN A 129 -9.96 -3.64 7.55
N ARG A 130 -10.33 -2.50 8.12
CA ARG A 130 -10.99 -2.38 9.43
C ARG A 130 -12.37 -3.06 9.44
N TYR A 131 -13.10 -2.96 8.34
CA TYR A 131 -14.46 -3.45 8.18
C TYR A 131 -14.54 -4.84 7.56
N HIS A 132 -13.47 -5.28 6.91
CA HIS A 132 -13.33 -6.61 6.33
C HIS A 132 -11.95 -7.19 6.69
N PRO A 133 -11.75 -7.72 7.90
CA PRO A 133 -10.41 -8.06 8.43
C PRO A 133 -9.65 -9.10 7.60
N ASP A 134 -10.37 -9.84 6.76
CA ASP A 134 -9.81 -10.79 5.81
C ASP A 134 -9.22 -10.14 4.55
N GLU A 135 -9.47 -8.85 4.32
CA GLU A 135 -8.86 -8.09 3.24
C GLU A 135 -7.60 -7.39 3.73
N PHE A 136 -6.53 -7.46 2.95
CA PHE A 136 -5.27 -6.79 3.24
C PHE A 136 -4.68 -6.11 2.02
N VAL A 137 -3.89 -5.06 2.28
CA VAL A 137 -3.03 -4.41 1.29
C VAL A 137 -1.62 -4.31 1.87
N ALA A 138 -0.62 -4.75 1.11
CA ALA A 138 0.79 -4.64 1.47
C ALA A 138 1.55 -3.77 0.47
N PHE A 139 2.51 -3.00 0.98
CA PHE A 139 3.45 -2.22 0.19
C PHE A 139 4.87 -2.68 0.54
N LEU A 140 5.62 -3.11 -0.47
CA LEU A 140 7.02 -3.45 -0.36
C LEU A 140 7.83 -2.48 -1.23
N GLY A 141 8.70 -1.68 -0.62
CA GLY A 141 9.57 -0.75 -1.34
C GLY A 141 10.98 -1.27 -1.47
N PHE A 142 11.55 -1.03 -2.65
CA PHE A 142 12.94 -1.29 -2.97
C PHE A 142 13.51 -0.08 -3.69
N ARG A 143 14.83 0.10 -3.58
CA ARG A 143 15.56 1.15 -4.29
C ARG A 143 15.33 1.08 -5.80
N ASP A 144 15.40 -0.12 -6.37
CA ASP A 144 15.26 -0.39 -7.79
C ASP A 144 14.86 -1.86 -8.02
N GLU A 145 14.56 -2.19 -9.29
CA GLU A 145 14.19 -3.55 -9.70
C GLU A 145 15.31 -4.57 -9.44
N LYS A 146 16.58 -4.19 -9.59
CA LYS A 146 17.72 -5.08 -9.36
C LYS A 146 17.80 -5.50 -7.89
N THR A 147 17.56 -4.57 -6.98
CA THR A 147 17.52 -4.82 -5.54
C THR A 147 16.40 -5.79 -5.20
N PHE A 148 15.22 -5.64 -5.81
CA PHE A 148 14.11 -6.57 -5.64
C PHE A 148 14.47 -7.98 -6.15
N HIS A 149 14.97 -8.12 -7.38
CA HIS A 149 15.30 -9.45 -7.94
C HIS A 149 16.42 -10.17 -7.17
N ALA A 150 17.30 -9.44 -6.48
CA ALA A 150 18.32 -10.05 -5.63
C ALA A 150 17.75 -10.77 -4.40
N VAL A 151 16.52 -10.44 -3.99
CA VAL A 151 15.88 -10.94 -2.77
C VAL A 151 14.50 -11.55 -3.02
N CYS A 152 14.05 -11.58 -4.28
CA CYS A 152 12.68 -11.97 -4.61
C CYS A 152 12.44 -13.46 -4.43
N ASP A 153 13.46 -14.31 -4.49
CA ASP A 153 13.29 -15.75 -4.32
C ASP A 153 13.63 -16.19 -2.90
N VAL A 154 12.64 -16.74 -2.21
CA VAL A 154 12.77 -17.22 -0.83
C VAL A 154 12.12 -18.60 -0.74
N GLU A 155 12.94 -19.64 -0.51
CA GLU A 155 12.49 -21.02 -0.36
C GLU A 155 11.60 -21.53 -1.53
N GLY A 156 11.88 -21.07 -2.76
CA GLY A 156 11.11 -21.44 -3.95
C GLY A 156 9.80 -20.68 -4.14
N PHE A 157 9.55 -19.64 -3.33
CA PHE A 157 8.45 -18.69 -3.49
C PHE A 157 8.96 -17.31 -3.86
N ARG A 158 8.14 -16.51 -4.56
CA ARG A 158 8.41 -15.08 -4.66
C ARG A 158 8.25 -14.41 -3.29
N LEU A 159 8.95 -13.33 -3.01
CA LEU A 159 9.03 -12.71 -1.68
C LEU A 159 7.66 -12.26 -1.17
N GLU A 160 6.89 -11.58 -2.00
CA GLU A 160 5.51 -11.19 -1.70
C GLU A 160 4.63 -12.41 -1.47
N GLU A 161 4.88 -13.51 -2.19
CA GLU A 161 4.16 -14.74 -1.99
C GLU A 161 4.54 -15.37 -0.67
N TYR A 162 5.83 -15.56 -0.41
CA TYR A 162 6.33 -16.03 0.86
C TYR A 162 5.74 -15.23 2.03
N LEU A 163 5.69 -13.91 1.96
CA LEU A 163 5.15 -13.08 3.03
C LEU A 163 3.63 -13.18 3.16
N LEU A 164 2.87 -13.26 2.06
CA LEU A 164 1.42 -12.98 2.07
C LEU A 164 0.55 -14.16 1.63
N THR A 165 1.07 -15.05 0.79
CA THR A 165 0.29 -15.98 -0.04
C THR A 165 0.74 -17.44 0.02
N GLY A 166 2.02 -17.71 0.27
CA GLY A 166 2.70 -19.02 0.31
C GLY A 166 2.34 -19.81 1.55
N LEU A 167 1.17 -19.55 2.11
CA LEU A 167 0.62 -20.23 3.24
C LEU A 167 -0.35 -21.25 2.64
N ARG A 168 0.02 -22.52 2.73
CA ARG A 168 -0.87 -23.63 2.42
C ARG A 168 -1.36 -24.24 3.72
N ASN A 169 -2.63 -24.63 3.78
CA ASN A 169 -3.11 -25.49 4.86
C ASN A 169 -2.41 -26.87 4.75
N PRO A 170 -2.52 -27.75 5.77
CA PRO A 170 -1.90 -29.08 5.73
C PRO A 170 -2.32 -29.95 4.54
N LEU A 171 -3.42 -29.60 3.85
CA LEU A 171 -3.92 -30.27 2.65
C LEU A 171 -3.44 -29.61 1.35
N GLY A 172 -2.50 -28.66 1.42
CA GLY A 172 -1.92 -27.99 0.26
C GLY A 172 -2.72 -26.83 -0.32
N MET A 173 -3.88 -26.46 0.26
CA MET A 173 -4.72 -25.36 -0.24
C MET A 173 -4.26 -24.01 0.29
N SER A 174 -4.22 -22.99 -0.57
CA SER A 174 -3.83 -21.63 -0.17
C SER A 174 -4.75 -21.07 0.92
N TYR A 175 -4.18 -20.31 1.84
CA TYR A 175 -4.95 -19.52 2.81
C TYR A 175 -5.55 -18.25 2.20
N LEU A 176 -5.21 -17.93 0.94
CA LEU A 176 -5.85 -16.86 0.21
C LEU A 176 -7.12 -17.31 -0.49
N ALA A 177 -8.13 -16.46 -0.43
CA ALA A 177 -9.31 -16.52 -1.27
C ALA A 177 -9.14 -15.70 -2.57
N GLY A 178 -8.25 -14.70 -2.60
CA GLY A 178 -7.95 -13.89 -3.78
C GLY A 178 -6.67 -13.07 -3.59
N TYR A 179 -5.97 -12.77 -4.68
CA TYR A 179 -4.70 -12.03 -4.65
C TYR A 179 -4.37 -11.36 -5.98
N ASN A 180 -4.03 -10.08 -5.91
CA ASN A 180 -3.54 -9.28 -7.01
C ASN A 180 -2.22 -8.62 -6.62
N GLN A 181 -1.30 -8.54 -7.57
CA GLN A 181 -0.01 -7.89 -7.40
C GLN A 181 0.17 -6.82 -8.47
N PHE A 182 0.71 -5.68 -8.05
CA PHE A 182 1.05 -4.57 -8.92
C PHE A 182 2.51 -4.18 -8.69
N ILE A 183 3.20 -3.90 -9.80
CA ILE A 183 4.51 -3.25 -9.78
C ILE A 183 4.26 -1.77 -10.02
N CYS A 184 4.74 -0.95 -9.10
CA CYS A 184 4.48 0.49 -9.07
C CYS A 184 5.77 1.27 -8.87
N SER A 185 5.73 2.55 -9.20
CA SER A 185 6.75 3.53 -8.82
C SER A 185 6.09 4.71 -8.11
N PRO A 186 6.79 5.39 -7.19
CA PRO A 186 6.22 6.58 -6.57
C PRO A 186 5.89 7.64 -7.61
N LEU A 187 4.66 8.13 -7.55
CA LEU A 187 4.18 9.18 -8.41
C LEU A 187 4.47 10.53 -7.76
N SER A 188 5.42 11.27 -8.33
CA SER A 188 5.66 12.66 -7.98
C SER A 188 4.62 13.53 -8.69
N LEU A 189 3.47 13.69 -8.07
CA LEU A 189 2.52 14.74 -8.44
C LEU A 189 3.24 16.07 -8.11
N PHE A 190 3.37 16.97 -9.09
CA PHE A 190 3.94 18.34 -8.98
C PHE A 190 5.44 18.57 -9.29
N SER A 191 6.19 17.61 -9.81
CA SER A 191 7.57 17.87 -10.31
C SER A 191 7.68 18.22 -11.79
N LYS A 192 6.60 18.70 -12.45
CA LYS A 192 6.68 19.24 -13.81
C LYS A 192 6.55 20.75 -13.83
N LYS A 193 7.69 21.41 -14.01
CA LYS A 193 7.95 22.32 -15.12
C LYS A 193 9.48 22.44 -15.30
N PRO A 194 10.05 22.28 -16.50
CA PRO A 194 11.24 23.06 -16.84
C PRO A 194 10.90 24.56 -16.77
#